data_AF-A0A7V2K7K7-F1
#
_entry.id   AF-A0A7V2K7K7-F1
#
_cell.length_a   1.000
_cell.length_b   1.000
_cell.length_c   1.000
_cell.angle_alpha   90.00
_cell.angle_beta   90.00
_cell.angle_gamma   90.00
#
_symmetry.space_group_name_H-M   'P 1'
#
loop_
_entity.id
_entity.type
_entity.pdbx_description
1 polymer ?
#
loop_
_entity_poly.entity_id
_entity_poly.type
_entity_poly.pdbx_seq_one_letter_code
_entity_poly.pdbx_strand_id
1 'polypeptide(L)' 'TGIGIPQKELKNIFQEFHQVDGSSTRRFGGTGLGLSIVKKLTKLMGGNIKVKSEIGKGSTFKVYLPVKVEK' A
#
# COMPACT_ATOMS: atom_id res chain seq x y z
N THR A 1 2.35 10.20 -13.33
CA THR A 1 2.18 9.01 -12.47
C THR A 1 3.53 8.60 -11.90
N GLY A 2 3.58 7.75 -10.87
CA GLY A 2 4.83 7.29 -10.25
C GLY A 2 5.45 6.07 -10.94
N ILE A 3 6.58 5.58 -10.41
CA ILE A 3 7.37 4.47 -10.97
C ILE A 3 6.67 3.09 -10.98
N GLY A 4 5.60 2.93 -10.19
CA GLY A 4 4.93 1.63 -10.00
C GLY A 4 5.68 0.70 -9.04
N ILE A 5 5.10 -0.47 -8.80
CA ILE A 5 5.57 -1.50 -7.86
C ILE A 5 5.66 -2.84 -8.61
N PRO A 6 6.79 -3.55 -8.55
CA PRO A 6 6.91 -4.88 -9.14
C PRO A 6 5.90 -5.87 -8.57
N GLN A 7 5.36 -6.75 -9.41
CA GLN A 7 4.30 -7.70 -9.01
C GLN A 7 4.72 -8.62 -7.85
N LYS A 8 6.00 -8.99 -7.78
CA LYS A 8 6.59 -9.78 -6.67
C LYS A 8 6.52 -9.07 -5.32
N GLU A 9 6.56 -7.74 -5.32
CA GLU A 9 6.57 -6.92 -4.10
C GLU A 9 5.19 -6.62 -3.57
N LEU A 10 4.14 -6.75 -4.39
CA LEU A 10 2.76 -6.41 -4.00
C LEU A 10 2.27 -7.18 -2.76
N LYS A 11 2.84 -8.36 -2.48
CA LYS A 11 2.53 -9.15 -1.28
C LYS A 11 3.20 -8.60 -0.02
N ASN A 12 4.33 -7.91 -0.19
CA ASN A 12 5.21 -7.49 0.90
C ASN A 12 5.04 -6.01 1.25
N ILE A 13 4.50 -5.17 0.35
CA ILE A 13 4.34 -3.71 0.58
C ILE A 13 3.47 -3.33 1.79
N PHE A 14 2.73 -4.28 2.37
CA PHE A 14 1.93 -4.07 3.59
C PHE A 14 2.62 -4.57 4.86
N GLN A 15 3.83 -5.14 4.75
CA GLN A 15 4.62 -5.57 5.89
C GLN A 15 5.31 -4.35 6.53
N GLU A 16 5.43 -4.38 7.85
CA GLU A 16 6.10 -3.33 8.60
C GLU A 16 7.59 -3.36 8.28
N PHE A 17 8.19 -2.17 8.11
CA PHE A 17 9.61 -2.02 7.78
C PHE A 17 10.04 -2.56 6.40
N HIS A 18 9.10 -3.03 5.58
CA HIS A 18 9.41 -3.50 4.22
C HIS A 18 9.52 -2.33 3.24
N GLN A 19 10.60 -2.33 2.45
CA GLN A 19 10.83 -1.37 1.38
C GLN A 19 11.22 -2.12 0.10
N VAL A 20 10.63 -1.69 -1.01
CA VAL A 20 10.81 -2.31 -2.33
C VAL A 20 12.21 -2.08 -2.90
N ASP A 21 12.87 -1.00 -2.46
CA ASP A 21 14.22 -0.63 -2.88
C ASP A 21 15.16 -0.78 -1.69
N GLY A 22 16.01 -1.82 -1.73
CA GLY A 22 17.05 -2.07 -0.72
C GLY A 22 18.39 -1.42 -1.07
N SER A 23 18.47 -0.63 -2.14
CA SER A 23 19.72 -0.03 -2.60
C SER A 23 20.11 1.19 -1.76
N SER A 24 21.41 1.31 -1.46
CA SER A 24 22.00 2.39 -0.64
C SER A 24 21.79 3.81 -1.19
N THR A 25 21.38 3.92 -2.47
CA THR A 25 21.03 5.18 -3.14
C THR A 25 19.57 5.55 -2.86
N ARG A 26 19.31 5.97 -1.62
CA ARG A 26 18.01 6.46 -1.16
C ARG A 26 17.57 7.68 -1.98
N ARG A 27 16.62 7.49 -2.91
CA ARG A 27 15.99 8.57 -3.68
C ARG A 27 14.68 9.05 -3.06
N PHE A 28 14.00 8.20 -2.29
CA PHE A 28 12.77 8.51 -1.54
C PHE A 28 12.83 7.79 -0.18
N GLY A 29 12.87 8.54 0.92
CA GLY A 29 12.98 7.99 2.28
C GLY A 29 11.65 7.48 2.85
N GLY A 30 11.72 6.76 3.97
CA GLY A 30 10.56 6.27 4.72
C GLY A 30 10.94 5.13 5.67
N THR A 31 10.07 4.77 6.59
CA THR A 31 10.25 3.60 7.50
C THR A 31 9.55 2.35 6.99
N GLY A 32 8.82 2.42 5.87
CA GLY A 32 7.97 1.31 5.40
C GLY A 32 6.69 1.09 6.24
N LEU A 33 6.34 2.02 7.14
CA LEU A 33 5.17 1.85 8.03
C LEU A 33 3.85 2.40 7.45
N GLY A 34 3.89 3.27 6.44
CA GLY A 34 2.67 3.94 5.97
C GLY A 34 1.58 2.96 5.52
N LEU A 35 1.91 2.02 4.63
CA LEU A 35 0.95 1.07 4.10
C LEU A 35 0.50 0.02 5.13
N SER A 36 1.38 -0.38 6.06
CA SER A 36 1.00 -1.29 7.14
C SER A 36 -0.01 -0.65 8.09
N ILE A 37 0.18 0.65 8.42
CA ILE A 37 -0.79 1.44 9.20
C ILE A 37 -2.12 1.53 8.45
N VAL A 38 -2.11 1.89 7.16
CA VAL A 38 -3.34 1.96 6.36
C VAL A 38 -4.10 0.64 6.35
N LYS A 39 -3.40 -0.49 6.19
CA LYS A 39 -4.01 -1.83 6.23
C LYS A 39 -4.63 -2.13 7.60
N LYS A 40 -3.92 -1.81 8.70
CA LYS A 40 -4.42 -2.00 10.07
C LYS A 40 -5.67 -1.15 10.31
N LEU A 41 -5.63 0.14 9.98
CA LEU A 41 -6.77 1.06 10.14
C LEU A 41 -7.98 0.62 9.31
N THR A 42 -7.77 0.31 8.03
CA THR A 42 -8.85 -0.16 7.14
C THR A 42 -9.52 -1.42 7.71
N LYS A 43 -8.74 -2.36 8.24
CA LYS A 43 -9.27 -3.58 8.85
C LYS A 43 -10.03 -3.29 10.14
N LEU A 44 -9.54 -2.38 10.99
CA LEU A 44 -10.24 -1.96 12.21
C LEU A 44 -11.59 -1.30 11.89
N MET A 45 -11.68 -0.60 10.77
CA MET A 45 -12.93 -0.03 10.25
C MET A 45 -13.85 -1.08 9.60
N GLY A 46 -13.53 -2.38 9.69
CA GLY A 46 -14.31 -3.46 9.07
C GLY A 46 -14.18 -3.53 7.54
N GLY A 47 -13.20 -2.82 6.99
CA GLY A 47 -12.98 -2.71 5.56
C GLY A 47 -11.87 -3.61 5.01
N ASN A 48 -11.51 -3.35 3.75
CA ASN A 48 -10.39 -4.00 3.08
C ASN A 48 -9.67 -3.03 2.13
N ILE A 49 -8.39 -3.29 1.83
CA ILE A 49 -7.58 -2.53 0.87
C ILE A 49 -7.06 -3.45 -0.24
N LYS A 50 -7.15 -2.99 -1.49
CA LYS A 50 -6.60 -3.66 -2.68
C LYS A 50 -5.60 -2.74 -3.37
N VAL A 51 -4.61 -3.32 -4.01
CA VAL A 51 -3.61 -2.60 -4.80
C VAL A 51 -3.55 -3.16 -6.21
N LYS A 52 -3.45 -2.27 -7.20
CA LYS A 52 -3.04 -2.59 -8.57
C LYS A 52 -1.87 -1.71 -8.92
N SER A 53 -0.83 -2.27 -9.51
CA SER A 53 0.32 -1.50 -9.93
C SER A 53 0.95 -2.09 -11.17
N GLU A 54 1.53 -1.23 -11.98
CA GLU A 54 2.32 -1.60 -13.14
C GLU A 54 3.56 -0.69 -13.19
N ILE A 55 4.73 -1.30 -13.42
CA ILE A 55 6.00 -0.60 -13.52
C ILE A 55 5.92 0.43 -14.65
N GLY A 56 6.38 1.65 -14.40
CA GLY A 56 6.35 2.76 -15.36
C GLY A 56 4.97 3.42 -15.52
N LYS A 57 3.88 2.81 -15.05
CA LYS A 57 2.53 3.41 -15.09
C LYS A 57 2.05 3.91 -13.74
N GLY A 58 2.52 3.34 -12.63
CA GLY A 58 2.19 3.77 -11.28
C GLY A 58 1.37 2.75 -10.48
N SER A 59 0.72 3.21 -9.42
CA SER A 59 0.00 2.36 -8.47
C SER A 59 -1.35 2.97 -8.11
N THR A 60 -2.36 2.12 -7.96
CA THR A 60 -3.71 2.47 -7.50
C THR A 60 -4.05 1.64 -6.28
N PHE A 61 -4.36 2.31 -5.18
CA PHE A 61 -4.84 1.70 -3.94
C PHE A 61 -6.34 1.96 -3.82
N LYS A 62 -7.12 0.91 -3.55
CA LYS A 62 -8.57 0.97 -3.38
C LYS A 62 -8.93 0.52 -1.97
N VAL A 63 -9.55 1.41 -1.21
CA VAL A 63 -10.05 1.13 0.14
C VAL A 63 -11.56 0.91 0.05
N TYR A 64 -12.03 -0.16 0.68
CA TYR A 64 -13.43 -0.55 0.76
C TYR A 64 -13.82 -0.49 2.24
N LEU A 65 -14.81 0.33 2.58
CA LEU A 65 -15.29 0.47 3.95
C LEU A 65 -16.79 0.15 3.99
N PRO A 66 -17.28 -0.54 5.03
CA PRO A 66 -18.71 -0.70 5.26
C PRO A 66 -19.30 0.66 5.62
N VAL A 67 -20.48 0.96 5.07
CA VAL A 67 -21.26 2.15 5.42
C VAL A 67 -22.57 1.66 6.03
N LYS A 68 -22.93 2.17 7.21
CA LYS A 68 -24.28 2.00 7.73
C LYS A 68 -25.16 3.06 7.09
N VAL A 69 -26.17 2.62 6.36
CA VAL A 69 -27.23 3.51 5.87
C VAL A 69 -28.34 3.44 6.92
N GLU A 70 -28.50 4.51 7.69
CA GLU A 70 -29.67 4.67 8.55
C GLU A 70 -30.90 4.92 7.66
N LYS A 71 -32.02 4.27 8.00
CA LYS A 71 -33.30 4.40 7.31
C LYS A 71 -34.07 5.62 7.80
#